data_AF-A0AAN0IS26-F1
#
_entry.id   AF-A0AAN0IS26-F1
#
_cell.length_a   1.000
_cell.length_b   1.000
_cell.length_c   1.000
_cell.angle_alpha   90.00
_cell.angle_beta   90.00
_cell.angle_gamma   90.00
#
_symmetry.space_group_name_H-M   'P 1'
#
loop_
_entity.id
_entity.type
_entity.pdbx_description
1 polymer ?
#
loop_
_entity_poly.entity_id
_entity_poly.type
_entity_poly.pdbx_seq_one_letter_code
_entity_poly.pdbx_strand_id
1 'polypeptide(L)'
;MIMRHGYRPPGTGPSNETRRPLFNHIPGSQLGCYFCNDVVAPTDSTRDRTLDQQCTVSRPGLSMIAGGLAVELLSSLLQHPDKGLAPADSNPDQEDINETGSEASPLGIVPHQIRGFLSRFQNVIPASQRFDKCTACSDVVLGEYAKDGFQFLLKVFNTPNYLEDLTGLSQLYADTLEDHVWELSDSDTEEN
;
A
#
# COMPACT_ATOMS: atom_id res chain seq x y z
N MET A 1 5.25 7.73 -7.95
CA MET A 1 4.99 7.42 -6.53
C MET A 1 6.22 6.76 -5.98
N ILE A 2 6.62 7.12 -4.77
CA ILE A 2 7.72 6.51 -4.02
C ILE A 2 7.09 5.96 -2.73
N MET A 3 7.48 4.78 -2.27
CA MET A 3 6.96 4.24 -1.02
C MET A 3 7.93 3.29 -0.34
N ARG A 4 7.76 3.11 0.97
CA ARG A 4 8.39 2.03 1.74
C ARG A 4 7.33 1.06 2.25
N HIS A 5 7.64 -0.23 2.28
CA HIS A 5 6.79 -1.23 2.93
C HIS A 5 7.16 -1.32 4.42
N GLY A 6 6.18 -1.65 5.26
CA GLY A 6 6.43 -1.93 6.67
C GLY A 6 7.30 -3.15 6.90
N TYR A 7 8.09 -3.13 7.97
CA TYR A 7 8.87 -4.29 8.41
C TYR A 7 8.16 -5.01 9.54
N ARG A 8 7.91 -6.30 9.36
CA ARG A 8 7.33 -7.16 10.40
C ARG A 8 8.37 -8.14 10.93
N PRO A 9 8.68 -8.09 12.25
CA PRO A 9 9.56 -9.07 12.86
C PRO A 9 8.96 -10.48 12.77
N PRO A 10 9.75 -11.51 12.46
CA PRO A 10 9.30 -12.90 12.47
C PRO A 10 8.67 -13.27 13.83
N GLY A 11 7.53 -13.96 13.83
CA GLY A 11 6.86 -14.40 15.06
C GLY A 11 5.90 -13.39 15.70
N THR A 12 5.74 -12.19 15.13
CA THR A 12 4.57 -11.35 15.47
C THR A 12 3.32 -12.00 14.90
N GLY A 13 2.34 -12.34 15.75
CA GLY A 13 1.03 -12.86 15.32
C GLY A 13 0.22 -11.82 14.54
N PRO A 14 -0.89 -12.21 13.88
CA PRO A 14 -1.77 -11.26 13.20
C PRO A 14 -2.18 -10.16 14.18
N SER A 15 -1.87 -8.91 13.84
CA SER A 15 -2.19 -7.76 14.68
C SER A 15 -3.70 -7.55 14.68
N ASN A 16 -4.40 -8.05 15.70
CA ASN A 16 -5.79 -7.70 16.03
C ASN A 16 -5.90 -6.29 16.63
N GLU A 17 -5.05 -5.36 16.21
CA GLU A 17 -5.20 -3.98 16.63
C GLU A 17 -6.36 -3.38 15.85
N THR A 18 -7.48 -3.20 16.57
CA THR A 18 -8.60 -2.32 16.20
C THR A 18 -8.10 -1.16 15.35
N ARG A 19 -8.65 -1.02 14.12
CA ARG A 19 -8.48 0.14 13.22
C ARG A 19 -8.61 1.44 14.03
N ARG A 20 -7.51 1.94 14.60
CA ARG A 20 -7.47 3.26 15.21
C ARG A 20 -7.21 4.23 14.07
N PRO A 21 -8.11 5.20 13.82
CA PRO A 21 -7.95 6.17 12.76
C PRO A 21 -6.98 7.27 13.21
N LEU A 22 -5.77 6.90 13.62
CA LEU A 22 -4.66 7.85 13.66
C LEU A 22 -4.05 7.85 12.26
N PHE A 23 -4.79 8.42 11.30
CA PHE A 23 -4.35 8.62 9.92
C PHE A 23 -3.04 9.42 9.80
N ASN A 24 -2.61 10.05 10.91
CA ASN A 24 -1.44 10.90 11.00
C ASN A 24 -0.17 10.17 11.44
N HIS A 25 -0.27 9.00 12.08
CA HIS A 25 0.89 8.26 12.60
C HIS A 25 0.62 6.76 12.58
N ILE A 26 1.15 6.05 11.57
CA ILE A 26 1.00 4.60 11.43
C ILE A 26 2.31 3.91 11.83
N PRO A 27 2.30 2.93 12.75
CA PRO A 27 3.51 2.19 13.12
C PRO A 27 4.18 1.53 11.92
N GLY A 28 5.52 1.52 11.89
CA GLY A 28 6.28 0.93 10.79
C GLY A 28 5.96 -0.54 10.51
N SER A 29 5.57 -1.30 11.53
CA SER A 29 5.15 -2.70 11.40
C SER A 29 3.78 -2.90 10.73
N GLN A 30 2.98 -1.85 10.63
CA GLN A 30 1.62 -1.87 10.08
C GLN A 30 1.52 -1.16 8.72
N LEU A 31 2.62 -0.65 8.16
CA LEU A 31 2.60 0.01 6.85
C LEU A 31 2.31 -0.97 5.72
N GLY A 32 1.36 -0.61 4.87
CA GLY A 32 0.96 -1.44 3.72
C GLY A 32 2.03 -1.53 2.62
N CYS A 33 1.95 -2.56 1.79
CA CYS A 33 2.74 -2.64 0.57
C CYS A 33 2.01 -1.92 -0.58
N TYR A 34 2.63 -1.90 -1.76
CA TYR A 34 2.05 -1.31 -2.97
C TYR A 34 0.64 -1.84 -3.27
N PHE A 35 0.45 -3.15 -3.12
CA PHE A 35 -0.81 -3.86 -3.38
C PHE A 35 -1.81 -3.81 -2.22
N CYS A 36 -1.51 -3.16 -1.09
CA CYS A 36 -2.47 -3.07 0.01
C CYS A 36 -3.62 -2.09 -0.27
N ASN A 37 -3.40 -1.13 -1.17
CA ASN A 37 -4.43 -0.17 -1.58
C ASN A 37 -5.01 -0.51 -2.95
N ASP A 38 -4.53 -1.59 -3.58
CA ASP A 38 -5.10 -2.06 -4.82
C ASP A 38 -6.26 -3.00 -4.48
N VAL A 39 -7.42 -2.71 -5.04
CA VAL A 39 -8.57 -3.60 -4.90
C VAL A 39 -8.47 -4.76 -5.89
N VAL A 40 -7.66 -4.67 -6.95
CA VAL A 40 -7.54 -5.72 -7.98
C VAL A 40 -6.20 -6.46 -7.82
N ALA A 41 -6.17 -7.78 -8.06
CA ALA A 41 -4.89 -8.47 -8.16
C ALA A 41 -4.11 -8.03 -9.40
N PRO A 42 -2.77 -8.05 -9.35
CA PRO A 42 -1.96 -7.82 -10.54
C PRO A 42 -2.28 -8.89 -11.60
N THR A 43 -2.77 -8.44 -12.76
CA THR A 43 -3.02 -9.26 -13.94
C THR A 43 -1.99 -8.95 -15.05
N ASP A 44 -2.04 -9.69 -16.15
CA ASP A 44 -1.19 -9.40 -17.32
C ASP A 44 -1.55 -8.03 -17.90
N SER A 45 -0.76 -7.02 -17.56
CA SER A 45 -0.95 -5.64 -18.01
C SER A 45 -0.39 -5.39 -19.42
N THR A 46 0.20 -6.41 -20.08
CA THR A 46 0.82 -6.30 -21.40
C THR A 46 -0.03 -6.91 -22.50
N ARG A 47 -0.83 -7.94 -22.18
CA ARG A 47 -1.85 -8.49 -23.08
C ARG A 47 -2.90 -7.43 -23.36
N ASP A 48 -3.27 -7.31 -24.64
CA ASP A 48 -4.33 -6.39 -25.13
C ASP A 48 -4.03 -4.87 -25.01
N ARG A 49 -2.80 -4.46 -24.66
CA ARG A 49 -2.34 -3.06 -24.77
C ARG A 49 -1.54 -2.83 -26.06
N THR A 50 -1.90 -1.80 -26.83
CA THR A 50 -1.08 -1.36 -27.98
C THR A 50 0.27 -0.82 -27.50
N LEU A 51 1.30 -0.79 -28.36
CA LEU A 51 2.66 -0.36 -28.01
C LEU A 51 2.70 1.01 -27.31
N ASP A 52 1.82 1.94 -27.71
CA ASP A 52 1.67 3.27 -27.12
C ASP A 52 1.02 3.28 -25.72
N GLN A 53 0.33 2.20 -25.33
CA GLN A 53 -0.22 2.00 -23.99
C GLN A 53 0.73 1.21 -23.06
N GLN A 54 1.83 0.68 -23.61
CA GLN A 54 2.92 0.04 -22.87
C GLN A 54 4.03 1.04 -22.51
N CYS A 55 4.16 2.13 -23.28
CA CYS A 55 5.14 3.18 -23.06
C CYS A 55 4.50 4.39 -22.35
N THR A 56 4.84 4.62 -21.08
CA THR A 56 4.47 5.88 -20.43
C THR A 56 5.40 6.99 -20.91
N VAL A 57 4.92 7.87 -21.80
CA VAL A 57 5.61 9.13 -22.09
C VAL A 57 5.56 9.98 -20.81
N SER A 58 6.70 10.15 -20.15
CA SER A 58 6.81 10.93 -18.92
C SER A 58 7.52 12.26 -19.17
N ARG A 59 7.14 13.29 -18.40
CA ARG A 59 7.88 14.56 -18.40
C ARG A 59 9.32 14.27 -17.97
N PRO A 60 10.37 14.71 -18.70
CA PRO A 60 11.75 14.31 -18.44
C PRO A 60 12.25 14.56 -16.99
N GLY A 61 11.76 15.60 -16.32
CA GLY A 61 12.14 15.91 -14.94
C GLY A 61 11.56 14.95 -13.89
N LEU A 62 10.54 14.15 -14.23
CA LEU A 62 9.85 13.27 -13.26
C LEU A 62 10.77 12.17 -12.73
N SER A 63 11.61 11.58 -13.58
CA SER A 63 12.53 10.52 -13.18
C SER A 63 13.58 11.02 -12.19
N MET A 64 14.12 12.22 -12.40
CA MET A 64 15.10 12.82 -11.49
C MET A 64 14.49 13.14 -10.12
N ILE A 65 13.28 13.71 -10.10
CA ILE A 65 12.58 14.02 -8.84
C ILE A 65 12.26 12.72 -8.09
N ALA A 66 11.73 11.70 -8.78
CA ALA A 66 11.39 10.43 -8.15
C ALA A 66 12.63 9.69 -7.61
N GLY A 67 13.71 9.68 -8.39
CA GLY A 67 14.98 9.07 -7.98
C GLY A 67 15.59 9.77 -6.76
N GLY A 68 15.62 11.10 -6.73
CA GLY A 68 16.08 11.87 -5.59
C GLY A 68 15.26 11.59 -4.33
N LEU A 69 13.92 11.66 -4.43
CA LEU A 69 13.03 11.38 -3.30
C LEU A 69 13.15 9.93 -2.79
N ALA A 70 13.39 8.95 -3.66
CA ALA A 70 13.59 7.57 -3.25
C ALA A 70 14.90 7.38 -2.45
N VAL A 71 15.99 8.03 -2.86
CA VAL A 71 17.26 7.99 -2.14
C VAL A 71 17.18 8.73 -0.81
N GLU A 72 16.52 9.89 -0.76
CA GLU A 72 16.30 10.62 0.50
C GLU A 72 15.44 9.82 1.48
N LEU A 73 14.34 9.21 0.99
CA LEU A 73 13.51 8.34 1.83
C LEU A 73 14.30 7.15 2.41
N LEU A 74 15.16 6.54 1.59
CA LEU A 74 16.02 5.45 2.05
C LEU A 74 17.03 5.94 3.08
N SER A 75 17.67 7.09 2.86
CA SER A 75 18.62 7.69 3.79
C SER A 75 17.96 7.99 5.14
N SER A 76 16.80 8.66 5.14
CA SER A 76 16.04 8.94 6.38
C SER A 76 15.62 7.66 7.10
N LEU A 77 15.18 6.63 6.36
CA LEU A 77 14.83 5.34 6.94
C LEU A 77 16.03 4.66 7.62
N LEU A 78 17.22 4.71 7.01
CA LEU A 78 18.42 4.08 7.56
C LEU A 78 19.01 4.82 8.76
N GLN A 79 18.84 6.15 8.81
CA GLN A 79 19.31 6.99 9.92
C GLN A 79 18.33 7.02 11.10
N HIS A 80 17.05 6.68 10.88
CA HIS A 80 16.09 6.56 11.97
C HIS A 80 16.50 5.44 12.94
N PRO A 81 16.47 5.66 14.27
CA PRO A 81 16.85 4.63 15.27
C PRO A 81 16.09 3.31 15.09
N ASP A 82 14.79 3.39 14.85
CA ASP A 82 13.92 2.23 14.62
C ASP A 82 14.03 1.59 13.22
N LYS A 83 14.77 2.19 12.29
CA LYS A 83 14.99 1.69 10.93
C LYS A 83 13.67 1.29 10.24
N GLY A 84 13.53 0.03 9.82
CA GLY A 84 12.31 -0.50 9.18
C GLY A 84 11.04 -0.41 10.03
N LEU A 85 11.17 -0.24 11.35
CA LEU A 85 10.04 -0.05 12.27
C LEU A 85 9.66 1.43 12.47
N ALA A 86 10.42 2.37 11.90
CA ALA A 86 10.12 3.80 12.00
C ALA A 86 8.66 4.06 11.60
N PRO A 87 7.89 4.80 12.42
CA PRO A 87 6.51 5.15 12.09
C PRO A 87 6.45 6.04 10.85
N ALA A 88 5.30 6.03 10.17
CA ALA A 88 5.05 6.96 9.09
C ALA A 88 4.14 8.10 9.56
N ASP A 89 4.69 9.30 9.50
CA ASP A 89 3.95 10.53 9.72
C ASP A 89 3.40 11.05 8.39
N SER A 90 2.13 11.47 8.38
CA SER A 90 1.50 12.08 7.21
C SER A 90 1.28 13.60 7.36
N ASN A 91 1.69 14.17 8.50
CA ASN A 91 1.64 15.60 8.75
C ASN A 91 3.05 16.23 8.62
N PRO A 92 3.32 17.00 7.55
CA PRO A 92 4.61 17.66 7.37
C PRO A 92 4.78 18.89 8.28
N ASP A 93 3.69 19.44 8.83
CA ASP A 93 3.67 20.68 9.62
C ASP A 93 3.83 20.43 11.13
N GLN A 94 3.99 19.18 11.55
CA GLN A 94 4.31 18.84 12.94
C GLN A 94 5.81 19.13 13.19
N GLU A 95 6.11 20.40 13.46
CA GLU A 95 7.39 20.85 14.02
C GLU A 95 7.59 20.44 15.50
N ASP A 96 6.69 19.62 16.05
CA ASP A 96 6.81 19.05 17.40
C ASP A 96 7.86 17.94 17.43
N ILE A 97 9.11 18.35 17.18
CA ILE A 97 10.35 17.57 17.35
C ILE A 97 10.55 17.16 18.83
N ASN A 98 9.70 17.63 19.77
CA ASN A 98 9.79 17.26 21.17
C ASN A 98 8.39 17.13 21.77
N GLU A 99 7.94 15.91 22.07
CA GLU A 99 7.25 15.55 23.33
C GLU A 99 6.77 14.08 23.42
N THR A 100 6.84 13.29 22.35
CA THR A 100 6.54 11.85 22.43
C THR A 100 7.63 10.96 21.83
N GLY A 101 8.79 10.91 22.49
CA GLY A 101 9.62 9.69 22.65
C GLY A 101 10.21 8.96 21.44
N SER A 102 9.96 9.36 20.20
CA SER A 102 10.74 8.93 19.03
C SER A 102 11.86 9.94 18.86
N GLU A 103 13.12 9.52 19.04
CA GLU A 103 14.24 10.39 18.67
C GLU A 103 14.11 10.74 17.19
N ALA A 104 13.71 11.98 16.91
CA ALA A 104 13.46 12.47 15.57
C ALA A 104 14.66 12.12 14.67
N SER A 105 14.38 11.42 13.57
CA SER A 105 15.42 11.08 12.60
C SER A 105 16.18 12.37 12.23
N PRO A 106 17.54 12.35 12.20
CA PRO A 106 18.33 13.55 11.93
C PRO A 106 18.09 14.13 10.52
N LEU A 107 17.42 13.37 9.66
CA LEU A 107 17.04 13.75 8.29
C LEU A 107 15.55 14.09 8.17
N GLY A 108 14.85 14.30 9.29
CA GLY A 108 13.41 14.60 9.34
C GLY A 108 12.52 13.36 9.32
N ILE A 109 11.25 13.56 8.96
CA ILE A 109 10.21 12.52 8.94
C ILE A 109 10.53 11.38 7.98
N VAL A 110 9.90 10.22 8.22
CA VAL A 110 10.04 9.02 7.36
C VAL A 110 8.67 8.65 6.78
N PRO A 111 8.23 9.27 5.67
CA PRO A 111 6.88 9.05 5.14
C PRO A 111 6.67 7.62 4.64
N HIS A 112 5.40 7.20 4.56
CA HIS A 112 5.03 5.92 3.98
C HIS A 112 5.07 5.96 2.45
N GLN A 113 4.37 6.94 1.86
CA GLN A 113 4.31 7.18 0.42
C GLN A 113 4.59 8.65 0.13
N ILE A 114 5.15 8.93 -1.04
CA ILE A 114 5.30 10.28 -1.61
C ILE A 114 4.66 10.28 -3.00
N ARG A 115 3.61 11.08 -3.16
CA ARG A 115 2.88 11.29 -4.41
C ARG A 115 3.11 12.73 -4.90
N GLY A 116 3.91 12.86 -5.96
CA GLY A 116 4.21 14.16 -6.57
C GLY A 116 3.32 14.46 -7.78
N PHE A 117 2.83 15.69 -7.84
CA PHE A 117 1.96 16.21 -8.91
C PHE A 117 2.64 17.40 -9.60
N LEU A 118 3.37 17.14 -10.70
CA LEU A 118 4.14 18.17 -11.41
C LEU A 118 3.28 19.25 -12.11
N SER A 119 1.99 19.03 -12.30
CA SER A 119 1.07 20.05 -12.83
C SER A 119 0.72 21.10 -11.77
N ARG A 120 0.74 20.72 -10.49
CA ARG A 120 0.43 21.59 -9.34
C ARG A 120 1.67 21.90 -8.48
N PHE A 121 2.82 21.35 -8.85
CA PHE A 121 4.07 21.44 -8.10
C PHE A 121 3.91 21.08 -6.61
N GLN A 122 3.10 20.05 -6.34
CA GLN A 122 2.72 19.65 -4.98
C GLN A 122 3.11 18.20 -4.70
N ASN A 123 3.52 17.92 -3.46
CA ASN A 123 3.67 16.56 -2.94
C ASN A 123 2.59 16.29 -1.88
N VAL A 124 2.10 15.06 -1.84
CA VAL A 124 1.23 14.54 -0.79
C VAL A 124 1.87 13.28 -0.22
N ILE A 125 1.82 13.11 1.11
CA ILE A 125 2.47 12.01 1.82
C ILE A 125 1.46 11.07 2.52
N PRO A 126 0.60 10.37 1.76
CA PRO A 126 -0.40 9.51 2.37
C PRO A 126 0.23 8.30 3.05
N ALA A 127 -0.36 7.87 4.15
CA ALA A 127 -0.02 6.63 4.82
C ALA A 127 -1.23 5.69 4.81
N SER A 128 -0.98 4.39 4.68
CA SER A 128 -2.02 3.37 4.66
C SER A 128 -1.58 2.17 5.47
N GLN A 129 -2.51 1.60 6.22
CA GLN A 129 -2.26 0.37 6.94
C GLN A 129 -2.21 -0.81 5.98
N ARG A 130 -1.55 -1.87 6.42
CA ARG A 130 -1.58 -3.17 5.78
C ARG A 130 -3.01 -3.68 5.71
N PHE A 131 -3.34 -4.30 4.58
CA PHE A 131 -4.61 -4.95 4.35
C PHE A 131 -4.48 -6.46 4.57
N ASP A 132 -5.38 -7.04 5.35
CA ASP A 132 -5.42 -8.45 5.69
C ASP A 132 -5.71 -9.34 4.48
N LYS A 133 -6.51 -8.86 3.53
CA LYS A 133 -6.78 -9.55 2.25
C LYS A 133 -5.85 -9.14 1.10
N CYS A 134 -4.72 -8.49 1.39
CA CYS A 134 -3.75 -8.08 0.36
C CYS A 134 -3.17 -9.27 -0.42
N THR A 135 -3.17 -9.17 -1.75
CA THR A 135 -2.68 -10.21 -2.68
C THR A 135 -1.17 -10.41 -2.67
N ALA A 136 -0.40 -9.56 -1.97
CA ALA A 136 1.05 -9.65 -1.90
C ALA A 136 1.58 -9.87 -0.48
N CYS A 137 1.18 -9.04 0.49
CA CYS A 137 1.78 -9.06 1.82
C CYS A 137 0.86 -9.57 2.92
N SER A 138 -0.31 -10.14 2.62
CA SER A 138 -1.19 -10.78 3.63
C SER A 138 -0.56 -11.99 4.30
N ASP A 139 -1.05 -12.34 5.49
CA ASP A 139 -0.52 -13.49 6.25
C ASP A 139 -0.79 -14.82 5.53
N VAL A 140 -1.90 -14.90 4.78
CA VAL A 140 -2.24 -16.05 3.96
C VAL A 140 -1.23 -16.25 2.83
N VAL A 141 -0.93 -15.19 2.08
CA VAL A 141 0.04 -15.25 0.96
C VAL A 141 1.45 -15.57 1.47
N LEU A 142 1.88 -14.91 2.55
CA LEU A 142 3.19 -15.17 3.14
C LEU A 142 3.29 -16.61 3.71
N GLY A 143 2.21 -17.12 4.30
CA GLY A 143 2.13 -18.48 4.80
C GLY A 143 2.21 -19.54 3.69
N GLU A 144 1.45 -19.37 2.61
CA GLU A 144 1.50 -20.28 1.45
C GLU A 144 2.87 -20.23 0.76
N TYR A 145 3.46 -19.05 0.60
CA TYR A 145 4.81 -18.94 0.06
C TYR A 145 5.87 -19.60 0.94
N ALA A 146 5.79 -19.42 2.27
CA ALA A 146 6.73 -20.07 3.20
C ALA A 146 6.62 -21.60 3.18
N LYS A 147 5.43 -22.13 2.89
CA LYS A 147 5.15 -23.57 2.87
C LYS A 147 5.49 -24.23 1.52
N ASP A 148 5.01 -23.67 0.42
CA ASP A 148 5.06 -24.28 -0.92
C ASP A 148 6.12 -23.63 -1.84
N GLY A 149 6.68 -22.48 -1.44
CA GLY A 149 7.78 -21.79 -2.13
C GLY A 149 7.51 -21.53 -3.61
N PHE A 150 8.38 -22.06 -4.47
CA PHE A 150 8.26 -21.89 -5.93
C PHE A 150 7.01 -22.55 -6.51
N GLN A 151 6.50 -23.64 -5.92
CA GLN A 151 5.29 -24.29 -6.42
C GLN A 151 4.05 -23.40 -6.23
N PHE A 152 4.00 -22.65 -5.12
CA PHE A 152 2.98 -21.61 -4.95
C PHE A 152 3.08 -20.53 -6.03
N LEU A 153 4.29 -20.05 -6.32
CA LEU A 153 4.49 -19.04 -7.38
C LEU A 153 4.02 -19.56 -8.76
N LEU A 154 4.30 -20.82 -9.09
CA LEU A 154 3.81 -21.42 -10.33
C LEU A 154 2.27 -21.47 -10.38
N LYS A 155 1.60 -21.78 -9.27
CA LYS A 155 0.12 -21.74 -9.21
C LYS A 155 -0.39 -20.32 -9.45
N VAL A 156 0.20 -19.34 -8.76
CA VAL A 156 -0.11 -17.90 -8.89
C VAL A 156 0.04 -17.41 -10.33
N PHE A 157 1.15 -17.74 -11.00
CA PHE A 157 1.41 -17.24 -12.35
C PHE A 157 0.54 -17.88 -13.44
N ASN A 158 0.11 -19.13 -13.24
CA ASN A 158 -0.61 -19.88 -14.27
C ASN A 158 -2.12 -19.94 -14.06
N THR A 159 -2.61 -19.55 -12.88
CA THR A 159 -4.04 -19.61 -12.55
C THR A 159 -4.57 -18.18 -12.36
N PRO A 160 -5.41 -17.68 -13.28
CA PRO A 160 -6.08 -16.40 -13.10
C PRO A 160 -6.84 -16.35 -11.76
N ASN A 161 -6.86 -15.18 -11.13
CA ASN A 161 -7.59 -14.89 -9.88
C ASN A 161 -7.19 -15.73 -8.64
N TYR A 162 -6.18 -16.60 -8.74
CA TYR A 162 -5.79 -17.47 -7.64
C TYR A 162 -5.45 -16.71 -6.35
N LEU A 163 -4.77 -15.56 -6.46
CA LEU A 163 -4.48 -14.70 -5.31
C LEU A 163 -5.74 -14.06 -4.71
N GLU A 164 -6.70 -13.66 -5.54
CA GLU A 164 -7.95 -13.04 -5.08
C GLU A 164 -8.82 -14.03 -4.32
N ASP A 165 -8.90 -15.27 -4.82
CA ASP A 165 -9.62 -16.36 -4.17
C ASP A 165 -8.94 -16.76 -2.87
N LEU A 166 -7.60 -16.85 -2.87
CA LEU A 166 -6.82 -17.21 -1.69
C LEU A 166 -6.95 -16.19 -0.57
N THR A 167 -6.93 -14.88 -0.90
CA THR A 167 -7.02 -13.83 0.12
C THR A 167 -8.46 -13.46 0.49
N GLY A 168 -9.46 -14.04 -0.17
CA GLY A 168 -10.87 -13.73 0.03
C GLY A 168 -11.27 -12.35 -0.50
N LEU A 169 -10.51 -11.83 -1.47
CA LEU A 169 -10.81 -10.59 -2.19
C LEU A 169 -11.97 -10.82 -3.17
N SER A 170 -12.04 -12.00 -3.80
CA SER A 170 -13.17 -12.37 -4.68
C SER A 170 -14.51 -12.32 -3.95
N GLN A 171 -14.57 -12.79 -2.69
CA GLN A 171 -15.79 -12.68 -1.88
C GLN A 171 -16.10 -11.23 -1.52
N LEU A 172 -15.09 -10.45 -1.15
CA LEU A 172 -15.29 -9.03 -0.83
C LEU A 172 -15.89 -8.25 -2.02
N TYR A 173 -15.45 -8.59 -3.24
CA TYR A 173 -16.04 -8.04 -4.46
C TYR A 173 -17.50 -8.43 -4.66
N ALA A 174 -17.82 -9.71 -4.48
CA ALA A 174 -19.19 -10.21 -4.60
C ALA A 174 -20.11 -9.51 -3.59
N ASP A 175 -19.70 -9.42 -2.32
CA ASP A 175 -20.46 -8.76 -1.25
C ASP A 175 -20.73 -7.28 -1.60
N THR A 176 -19.71 -6.57 -2.10
CA THR A 176 -19.84 -5.14 -2.47
C THR A 176 -20.77 -4.93 -3.68
N LEU A 177 -20.72 -5.86 -4.66
CA LEU A 177 -21.62 -5.84 -5.82
C LEU A 177 -23.06 -6.11 -5.41
N GLU A 178 -23.27 -7.06 -4.49
CA GLU A 178 -24.59 -7.34 -3.94
C GLU A 178 -25.11 -6.10 -3.20
N ASP A 179 -24.35 -5.52 -2.27
CA ASP A 179 -24.75 -4.31 -1.53
C ASP A 179 -25.11 -3.12 -2.44
N HIS A 180 -24.33 -2.86 -3.50
CA HIS A 180 -24.66 -1.81 -4.47
C HIS A 180 -25.91 -2.11 -5.31
N VAL A 181 -26.21 -3.39 -5.59
CA VAL A 181 -27.46 -3.78 -6.26
C VAL A 181 -28.67 -3.56 -5.34
N TRP A 182 -28.53 -3.83 -4.03
CA TRP A 182 -29.57 -3.53 -3.05
C TRP A 182 -29.81 -2.02 -2.92
N GLU A 183 -28.76 -1.20 -2.84
CA GLU A 183 -28.88 0.27 -2.75
C GLU A 183 -29.59 0.90 -3.96
N LEU A 184 -29.41 0.35 -5.16
CA LEU A 184 -30.09 0.82 -6.37
C LEU A 184 -31.56 0.34 -6.46
N SER A 185 -31.90 -0.76 -5.79
CA SER A 185 -33.27 -1.30 -5.80
C SER A 185 -34.25 -0.55 -4.89
N ASP A 186 -33.74 0.14 -3.86
CA ASP A 186 -34.55 0.95 -2.94
C ASP A 186 -34.91 2.34 -3.51
N SER A 187 -34.27 2.79 -4.60
CA SER A 187 -34.58 4.09 -5.24
C SER A 187 -35.70 4.05 -6.29
N ASP A 188 -36.23 2.87 -6.64
CA ASP A 188 -37.22 2.71 -7.72
C ASP A 188 -38.67 2.48 -7.21
N THR A 189 -38.97 2.82 -5.95
CA THR A 189 -40.32 2.63 -5.37
C THR A 189 -40.97 3.89 -4.79
N GLU A 190 -40.92 5.04 -5.47
CA GLU A 190 -41.96 6.07 -5.29
C GLU A 190 -42.25 6.81 -6.61
N GLU A 191 -43.21 6.30 -7.39
CA GLU A 191 -44.08 7.12 -8.25
C GLU A 191 -45.27 6.27 -8.73
N ASN A 192 -46.39 6.34 -8.01
CA ASN A 192 -47.73 6.11 -8.57
C ASN A 192 -48.81 6.86 -7.77
#